data_AF-A0A9D5IXM0-F1
#
_entry.id   AF-A0A9D5IXM0-F1
#
_cell.length_a   1.000
_cell.length_b   1.000
_cell.length_c   1.000
_cell.angle_alpha   90.00
_cell.angle_beta   90.00
_cell.angle_gamma   90.00
#
_symmetry.space_group_name_H-M   'P 1'
#
loop_
_entity.id
_entity.type
_entity.pdbx_description
1 polymer ?
#
loop_
_entity_poly.entity_id
_entity_poly.type
_entity_poly.pdbx_seq_one_letter_code
_entity_poly.pdbx_strand_id
1 'polypeptide(L)'
;MSGMLLRLEDAGNRCYQRWRNYGRSGFLVLAVLLPAALALRNVRTDNWGATWHHIFYMAPMYFIALFFAYFRLSEHVRLSFWPACIDCVILAVAALRMFSTPYTPPFSGHALFLVYSFLTTRSLVFKTTAAGYFVLVLVFEYHRIPSDWGIGSGVALAGFVTYRWAHKASKSREAMDAEQTPARGVATGTAREE
;
A
#
# COMPACT_ATOMS: atom_id res chain seq x y z
N MET A 1 0.89 -27.37 -1.86
CA MET A 1 0.76 -25.90 -1.70
C MET A 1 2.09 -25.16 -1.72
N SER A 2 3.16 -25.65 -1.07
CA SER A 2 4.45 -24.93 -0.98
C SER A 2 5.04 -24.48 -2.34
N GLY A 3 5.01 -25.36 -3.36
CA GLY A 3 5.53 -25.01 -4.69
C GLY A 3 4.78 -23.90 -5.43
N MET A 4 3.50 -23.64 -5.12
CA MET A 4 2.75 -22.54 -5.75
C MET A 4 3.15 -21.19 -5.19
N LEU A 5 3.39 -21.11 -3.87
CA LEU A 5 3.83 -19.88 -3.20
C LEU A 5 5.23 -19.47 -3.67
N LEU A 6 6.17 -20.42 -3.75
CA LEU A 6 7.51 -20.19 -4.29
C LEU A 6 7.47 -19.61 -5.72
N ARG A 7 6.60 -20.16 -6.60
CA ARG A 7 6.44 -19.64 -7.97
C ARG A 7 5.88 -18.21 -8.00
N LEU A 8 4.97 -17.88 -7.08
CA LEU A 8 4.41 -16.54 -6.96
C LEU A 8 5.45 -15.54 -6.44
N GLU A 9 6.28 -15.94 -5.49
CA GLU A 9 7.39 -15.12 -4.98
C GLU A 9 8.44 -14.85 -6.07
N ASP A 10 8.84 -15.88 -6.81
CA ASP A 10 9.76 -15.74 -7.94
C ASP A 10 9.21 -14.83 -9.04
N ALA A 11 7.92 -14.97 -9.37
CA ALA A 11 7.26 -14.09 -10.32
C ALA A 11 7.22 -12.63 -9.82
N GLY A 12 6.93 -12.45 -8.52
CA GLY A 12 6.96 -11.14 -7.86
C GLY A 12 8.34 -10.48 -7.92
N ASN A 13 9.40 -11.23 -7.63
CA ASN A 13 10.78 -10.76 -7.70
C ASN A 13 11.19 -10.34 -9.11
N ARG A 14 10.86 -11.12 -10.13
CA ARG A 14 11.12 -10.76 -11.54
C ARG A 14 10.36 -9.49 -11.94
N CYS A 15 9.08 -9.39 -11.56
CA CYS A 15 8.27 -8.21 -11.84
C CYS A 15 8.86 -6.96 -11.17
N TYR A 16 9.28 -7.07 -9.91
CA TYR A 16 9.93 -5.99 -9.18
C TYR A 16 11.22 -5.51 -9.84
N GLN A 17 12.12 -6.43 -10.24
CA GLN A 17 13.37 -6.03 -10.91
C GLN A 17 13.11 -5.28 -12.21
N ARG A 18 12.10 -5.70 -12.98
CA ARG A 18 11.69 -5.01 -14.21
C ARG A 18 11.10 -3.63 -13.89
N TRP A 19 10.25 -3.52 -12.87
CA TRP A 19 9.71 -2.24 -12.42
C TRP A 19 10.81 -1.29 -11.95
N ARG A 20 11.80 -1.79 -11.19
CA ARG A 20 12.94 -1.00 -10.70
C ARG A 20 13.74 -0.38 -11.85
N ASN A 21 13.97 -1.15 -12.91
CA ASN A 21 14.82 -0.73 -14.03
C ASN A 21 14.11 0.20 -15.02
N TYR A 22 12.81 0.00 -15.26
CA TYR A 22 12.09 0.72 -16.33
C TYR A 22 10.86 1.50 -15.84
N GLY A 23 10.23 1.04 -14.77
CA GLY A 23 8.94 1.56 -14.29
C GLY A 23 9.06 2.75 -13.35
N ARG A 24 10.23 2.97 -12.72
CA ARG A 24 10.39 3.99 -11.67
C ARG A 24 10.05 5.40 -12.15
N SER A 25 10.67 5.86 -13.24
CA SER A 25 10.45 7.21 -13.75
C SER A 25 9.04 7.37 -14.32
N GLY A 26 8.55 6.38 -15.07
CA GLY A 26 7.18 6.39 -15.60
C GLY A 26 6.12 6.43 -14.50
N PHE A 27 6.34 5.72 -13.40
CA PHE A 27 5.43 5.73 -12.25
C PHE A 27 5.41 7.10 -11.55
N LEU A 28 6.57 7.73 -11.35
CA LEU A 28 6.63 9.08 -10.75
C LEU A 28 5.95 10.12 -11.64
N VAL A 29 6.14 10.04 -12.96
CA VAL A 29 5.43 10.88 -13.92
C VAL A 29 3.93 10.66 -13.81
N LEU A 30 3.47 9.40 -13.76
CA LEU A 30 2.05 9.08 -13.57
C LEU A 30 1.52 9.61 -12.23
N ALA A 31 2.31 9.51 -11.16
CA ALA A 31 1.96 9.97 -9.82
C ALA A 31 1.72 11.49 -9.74
N VAL A 32 2.34 12.26 -10.64
CA VAL A 32 2.16 13.71 -10.73
C VAL A 32 1.11 14.07 -11.78
N LEU A 33 1.18 13.47 -12.97
CA LEU A 33 0.30 13.80 -14.09
C LEU A 33 -1.15 13.37 -13.85
N LEU A 34 -1.39 12.22 -13.21
CA LEU A 34 -2.74 11.73 -12.99
C LEU A 34 -3.54 12.64 -12.04
N PRO A 35 -3.06 13.01 -10.83
CA PRO A 35 -3.75 13.98 -9.99
C PRO A 35 -3.91 15.34 -10.67
N ALA A 36 -2.90 15.81 -11.40
CA ALA A 36 -2.96 17.09 -12.11
C ALA A 36 -4.02 17.09 -13.21
N ALA A 37 -4.10 16.02 -14.02
CA ALA A 37 -5.11 15.87 -15.06
C ALA A 37 -6.53 15.79 -14.47
N LEU A 38 -6.70 15.08 -13.34
CA LEU A 38 -7.98 15.01 -12.64
C LEU A 38 -8.38 16.37 -12.03
N ALA A 39 -7.44 17.12 -11.47
CA ALA A 39 -7.68 18.48 -11.01
C ALA A 39 -8.09 19.40 -12.16
N LEU A 40 -7.34 19.40 -13.27
CA LEU A 40 -7.64 20.21 -14.47
C LEU A 40 -9.00 19.88 -15.08
N ARG A 41 -9.40 18.60 -15.09
CA ARG A 41 -10.73 18.19 -15.54
C ARG A 41 -11.84 18.86 -14.72
N ASN A 42 -11.67 18.97 -13.41
CA ASN A 42 -12.65 19.56 -12.50
C ASN A 42 -12.61 21.10 -12.45
N VAL A 43 -11.56 21.74 -12.96
CA VAL A 43 -11.53 23.20 -13.16
C VAL A 43 -12.43 23.63 -14.32
N ARG A 44 -12.68 22.72 -15.28
CA ARG A 44 -13.54 23.00 -16.44
C ARG A 44 -15.03 22.88 -16.15
N THR A 45 -15.42 22.49 -14.93
CA THR A 45 -16.83 22.47 -14.53
C THR A 45 -17.13 23.79 -13.82
N ASP A 46 -18.25 24.45 -14.15
CA ASP A 46 -18.66 25.72 -13.53
C ASP A 46 -19.06 25.59 -12.03
N ASN A 47 -18.70 24.48 -11.39
CA ASN A 47 -19.00 24.19 -9.99
C ASN A 47 -17.76 24.43 -9.13
N TRP A 48 -17.51 25.71 -8.82
CA TRP A 48 -16.34 26.15 -8.05
C TRP A 48 -16.20 25.41 -6.71
N GLY A 49 -17.30 25.17 -5.99
CA GLY A 49 -17.28 24.42 -4.74
C GLY A 49 -16.77 22.98 -4.90
N ALA A 50 -17.23 22.28 -5.94
CA ALA A 50 -16.72 20.95 -6.29
C ALA A 50 -15.25 21.00 -6.74
N THR A 51 -14.85 22.03 -7.48
CA THR A 51 -13.45 22.24 -7.90
C THR A 51 -12.53 22.42 -6.69
N TRP A 52 -12.89 23.26 -5.71
CA TRP A 52 -12.11 23.45 -4.48
C TRP A 52 -11.98 22.16 -3.68
N HIS A 53 -13.10 21.45 -3.47
CA HIS A 53 -13.06 20.14 -2.83
C HIS A 53 -12.14 19.19 -3.59
N HIS A 54 -12.21 19.15 -4.92
CA HIS A 54 -11.36 18.26 -5.69
C HIS A 54 -9.88 18.62 -5.58
N ILE A 55 -9.50 19.89 -5.68
CA ILE A 55 -8.11 20.35 -5.66
C ILE A 55 -7.47 20.15 -4.28
N PHE A 56 -8.19 20.49 -3.21
CA PHE A 56 -7.62 20.51 -1.85
C PHE A 56 -7.87 19.23 -1.05
N TYR A 57 -8.83 18.40 -1.47
CA TYR A 57 -9.21 17.18 -0.76
C TYR A 57 -8.98 15.90 -1.60
N MET A 58 -9.37 15.86 -2.87
CA MET A 58 -9.24 14.63 -3.68
C MET A 58 -7.87 14.50 -4.36
N ALA A 59 -7.35 15.58 -4.95
CA ALA A 59 -6.10 15.55 -5.70
C ALA A 59 -4.88 15.12 -4.85
N PRO A 60 -4.69 15.63 -3.63
CA PRO A 60 -3.60 15.18 -2.79
C PRO A 60 -3.80 13.73 -2.32
N MET A 61 -5.04 13.22 -2.22
CA MET A 61 -5.27 11.79 -1.96
C MET A 61 -4.76 10.92 -3.09
N TYR A 62 -5.02 11.26 -4.36
CA TYR A 62 -4.47 10.52 -5.49
C TYR A 62 -2.94 10.52 -5.46
N PHE A 63 -2.34 11.67 -5.13
CA PHE A 63 -0.90 11.79 -4.98
C PHE A 63 -0.37 10.86 -3.87
N ILE A 64 -0.94 10.91 -2.67
CA ILE A 64 -0.54 10.05 -1.54
C ILE A 64 -0.75 8.57 -1.88
N ALA A 65 -1.84 8.21 -2.56
CA ALA A 65 -2.12 6.84 -3.00
C ALA A 65 -1.05 6.29 -3.95
N LEU A 66 -0.66 7.10 -4.94
CA LEU A 66 0.37 6.71 -5.89
C LEU A 66 1.75 6.65 -5.21
N PHE A 67 2.08 7.63 -4.36
CA PHE A 67 3.33 7.59 -3.60
C PHE A 67 3.40 6.42 -2.62
N PHE A 68 2.29 6.06 -1.98
CA PHE A 68 2.21 4.86 -1.17
C PHE A 68 2.55 3.64 -2.00
N ALA A 69 1.86 3.42 -3.12
CA ALA A 69 2.14 2.30 -4.01
C ALA A 69 3.61 2.29 -4.48
N TYR A 70 4.20 3.44 -4.78
CA TYR A 70 5.62 3.58 -5.08
C TYR A 70 6.52 3.09 -3.94
N PHE A 71 6.29 3.55 -2.71
CA PHE A 71 7.09 3.13 -1.55
C PHE A 71 6.90 1.65 -1.27
N ARG A 72 5.67 1.13 -1.34
CA ARG A 72 5.37 -0.28 -1.15
C ARG A 72 6.04 -1.16 -2.21
N LEU A 73 5.98 -0.76 -3.48
CA LEU A 73 6.71 -1.43 -4.56
C LEU A 73 8.20 -1.43 -4.29
N SER A 74 8.79 -0.33 -3.80
CA SER A 74 10.21 -0.29 -3.45
C SER A 74 10.58 -1.21 -2.26
N GLU A 75 9.64 -1.46 -1.35
CA GLU A 75 9.78 -2.32 -0.17
C GLU A 75 9.45 -3.80 -0.48
N HIS A 76 8.84 -4.11 -1.63
CA HIS A 76 8.23 -5.41 -1.96
C HIS A 76 9.19 -6.60 -1.97
N VAL A 77 10.49 -6.39 -2.22
CA VAL A 77 11.51 -7.45 -2.10
C VAL A 77 11.54 -8.07 -0.69
N ARG A 78 11.02 -7.36 0.31
CA ARG A 78 11.00 -7.78 1.72
C ARG A 78 9.61 -8.09 2.24
N LEU A 79 8.57 -7.99 1.40
CA LEU A 79 7.18 -8.18 1.83
C LEU A 79 6.71 -9.57 1.43
N SER A 80 6.27 -10.34 2.41
CA SER A 80 5.60 -11.61 2.15
C SER A 80 4.24 -11.39 1.46
N PHE A 81 3.71 -12.44 0.83
CA PHE A 81 2.46 -12.40 0.07
C PHE A 81 1.28 -11.78 0.84
N TRP A 82 1.12 -12.13 2.12
CA TRP A 82 -0.01 -11.67 2.94
C TRP A 82 -0.05 -10.16 3.18
N PRO A 83 1.05 -9.51 3.64
CA PRO A 83 1.21 -8.06 3.62
C PRO A 83 0.74 -7.38 2.33
N ALA A 84 1.14 -7.92 1.17
CA ALA A 84 0.75 -7.37 -0.13
C ALA A 84 -0.75 -7.50 -0.40
N CYS A 85 -1.37 -8.63 -0.03
CA CYS A 85 -2.81 -8.78 -0.11
C CYS A 85 -3.56 -7.75 0.75
N ILE A 86 -3.07 -7.47 1.96
CA ILE A 86 -3.68 -6.46 2.84
C ILE A 86 -3.55 -5.06 2.20
N ASP A 87 -2.36 -4.70 1.68
CA ASP A 87 -2.16 -3.44 0.96
C ASP A 87 -3.17 -3.28 -0.20
N CYS A 88 -3.33 -4.34 -1.01
CA CYS A 88 -4.29 -4.36 -2.12
C CYS A 88 -5.74 -4.20 -1.67
N VAL A 89 -6.14 -4.87 -0.57
CA VAL A 89 -7.50 -4.74 -0.02
C VAL A 89 -7.74 -3.31 0.48
N ILE A 90 -6.81 -2.73 1.23
CA ILE A 90 -6.94 -1.36 1.73
C ILE A 90 -7.04 -0.36 0.57
N LEU A 91 -6.20 -0.51 -0.46
CA LEU A 91 -6.26 0.33 -1.66
C LEU A 91 -7.58 0.15 -2.42
N ALA A 92 -8.07 -1.08 -2.57
CA ALA A 92 -9.34 -1.35 -3.24
C ALA A 92 -10.52 -0.73 -2.47
N VAL A 93 -10.56 -0.87 -1.15
CA VAL A 93 -11.59 -0.28 -0.29
C VAL A 93 -11.54 1.25 -0.35
N ALA A 94 -10.35 1.85 -0.32
CA ALA A 94 -10.18 3.29 -0.47
C ALA A 94 -10.68 3.76 -1.86
N ALA A 95 -10.28 3.07 -2.93
CA ALA A 95 -10.68 3.38 -4.30
C ALA A 95 -12.20 3.27 -4.51
N LEU A 96 -12.85 2.23 -3.96
CA LEU A 96 -14.32 2.09 -4.01
C LEU A 96 -15.03 3.32 -3.43
N ARG A 97 -14.46 3.93 -2.38
CA ARG A 97 -14.99 5.16 -1.80
C ARG A 97 -14.78 6.39 -2.68
N MET A 98 -13.68 6.45 -3.43
CA MET A 98 -13.39 7.56 -4.35
C MET A 98 -14.34 7.60 -5.55
N PHE A 99 -14.79 6.44 -6.04
CA PHE A 99 -15.68 6.35 -7.20
C PHE A 99 -17.18 6.39 -6.84
N SER A 100 -17.53 6.64 -5.58
CA SER A 100 -18.93 6.74 -5.10
C SER A 100 -19.82 5.58 -5.59
N THR A 101 -19.30 4.35 -5.53
CA THR A 101 -20.06 3.17 -5.97
C THR A 101 -21.23 2.90 -5.02
N PRO A 102 -22.31 2.24 -5.49
CA PRO A 102 -23.48 1.91 -4.65
C PRO A 102 -23.16 1.02 -3.45
N TYR A 103 -22.01 0.34 -3.45
CA TYR A 103 -21.54 -0.51 -2.35
C TYR A 103 -20.49 0.21 -1.50
N THR A 104 -20.70 1.50 -1.23
CA THR A 104 -19.69 2.25 -0.52
C THR A 104 -19.64 1.86 0.96
N PRO A 105 -18.47 1.51 1.50
CA PRO A 105 -18.36 1.12 2.91
C PRO A 105 -18.86 2.24 3.83
N PRO A 106 -19.46 1.90 4.99
CA PRO A 106 -20.03 2.87 5.93
C PRO A 106 -18.96 3.60 6.77
N PHE A 107 -17.76 3.80 6.22
CA PHE A 107 -16.66 4.46 6.89
C PHE A 107 -15.84 5.30 5.91
N SER A 108 -15.01 6.21 6.45
CA SER A 108 -14.13 7.06 5.65
C SER A 108 -12.97 6.25 5.07
N GLY A 109 -13.04 5.96 3.76
CA GLY A 109 -11.94 5.32 3.02
C GLY A 109 -10.65 6.14 3.03
N HIS A 110 -10.76 7.47 3.09
CA HIS A 110 -9.62 8.39 3.21
C HIS A 110 -8.90 8.25 4.55
N ALA A 111 -9.66 8.27 5.66
CA ALA A 111 -9.11 8.07 6.99
C ALA A 111 -8.45 6.68 7.11
N LEU A 112 -9.14 5.65 6.62
CA LEU A 112 -8.61 4.29 6.54
C LEU A 112 -7.24 4.27 5.84
N PHE A 113 -7.19 4.82 4.63
CA PHE A 113 -5.99 4.78 3.81
C PHE A 113 -4.82 5.57 4.41
N LEU A 114 -5.08 6.78 4.92
CA LEU A 114 -4.04 7.62 5.51
C LEU A 114 -3.45 7.02 6.79
N VAL A 115 -4.30 6.54 7.70
CA VAL A 115 -3.83 5.91 8.94
C VAL A 115 -3.07 4.63 8.62
N TYR A 116 -3.58 3.80 7.72
CA TYR A 116 -2.90 2.57 7.33
C TYR A 116 -1.54 2.86 6.69
N SER A 117 -1.49 3.76 5.71
CA SER A 117 -0.27 4.12 4.99
C SER A 117 0.77 4.79 5.90
N PHE A 118 0.35 5.60 6.87
CA PHE A 118 1.20 6.14 7.93
C PHE A 118 1.83 5.03 8.77
N LEU A 119 1.06 4.02 9.17
CA LEU A 119 1.54 2.94 10.03
C LEU A 119 2.46 1.94 9.29
N THR A 120 2.22 1.67 8.01
CA THR A 120 2.93 0.63 7.26
C THR A 120 4.15 1.11 6.49
N THR A 121 4.22 2.39 6.11
CA THR A 121 5.35 2.92 5.31
C THR A 121 6.54 3.27 6.20
N ARG A 122 7.78 3.01 5.73
CA ARG A 122 8.99 3.34 6.51
C ARG A 122 9.48 4.78 6.32
N SER A 123 9.23 5.37 5.16
CA SER A 123 9.70 6.71 4.80
C SER A 123 9.13 7.79 5.73
N LEU A 124 9.99 8.48 6.49
CA LEU A 124 9.57 9.53 7.41
C LEU A 124 8.86 10.67 6.69
N VAL A 125 9.35 11.07 5.52
CA VAL A 125 8.74 12.13 4.68
C VAL A 125 7.32 11.73 4.28
N PHE A 126 7.11 10.47 3.90
CA PHE A 126 5.77 9.99 3.57
C PHE A 126 4.86 10.00 4.80
N LYS A 127 5.36 9.52 5.94
CA LYS A 127 4.60 9.48 7.20
C LYS A 127 4.17 10.87 7.65
N THR A 128 5.07 11.85 7.63
CA THR A 128 4.72 13.23 8.01
C THR A 128 3.72 13.84 7.05
N THR A 129 3.84 13.56 5.75
CA THR A 129 2.88 13.98 4.73
C THR A 129 1.50 13.36 4.96
N ALA A 130 1.43 12.04 5.17
CA ALA A 130 0.19 11.32 5.44
C ALA A 130 -0.48 11.80 6.74
N ALA A 131 0.30 12.03 7.80
CA ALA A 131 -0.20 12.54 9.07
C ALA A 131 -0.72 13.99 8.95
N GLY A 132 0.04 14.88 8.31
CA GLY A 132 -0.38 16.26 8.07
C GLY A 132 -1.65 16.32 7.23
N TYR A 133 -1.75 15.47 6.22
CA TYR A 133 -2.94 15.39 5.39
C TYR A 133 -4.13 14.75 6.11
N PHE A 134 -3.90 13.81 7.03
CA PHE A 134 -4.95 13.28 7.89
C PHE A 134 -5.55 14.36 8.77
N VAL A 135 -4.71 15.21 9.39
CA VAL A 135 -5.19 16.37 10.15
C VAL A 135 -5.99 17.31 9.25
N LEU A 136 -5.53 17.58 8.03
CA LEU A 136 -6.27 18.39 7.07
C LEU A 136 -7.65 17.80 6.75
N VAL A 137 -7.73 16.49 6.50
CA VAL A 137 -9.00 15.77 6.28
C VAL A 137 -9.92 15.88 7.49
N LEU A 138 -9.38 15.73 8.71
CA LEU A 138 -10.17 15.89 9.92
C LEU A 138 -10.73 17.30 10.05
N VAL A 139 -9.98 18.33 9.67
CA VAL A 139 -10.46 19.73 9.68
C VAL A 139 -11.54 19.94 8.62
N PHE A 140 -11.33 19.48 7.38
CA PHE A 140 -12.33 19.61 6.30
C PHE A 140 -13.63 18.86 6.59
N GLU A 141 -13.53 17.68 7.21
CA GLU A 141 -14.65 16.81 7.52
C GLU A 141 -15.12 16.93 8.96
N TYR A 142 -14.60 17.88 9.76
CA TYR A 142 -14.93 18.02 11.18
C TYR A 142 -16.44 18.19 11.40
N HIS A 143 -17.09 18.89 10.47
CA HIS A 143 -18.54 19.11 10.49
C HIS A 143 -19.35 17.91 9.99
N ARG A 144 -18.71 16.89 9.42
CA ARG A 144 -19.34 15.64 9.02
C ARG A 144 -19.23 14.60 10.13
N ILE A 145 -20.16 13.64 10.09
CA ILE A 145 -20.44 12.64 11.11
C ILE A 145 -19.14 12.10 11.76
N PRO A 146 -18.88 12.41 13.04
CA PRO A 146 -17.63 12.07 13.68
C PRO A 146 -17.30 10.57 13.74
N SER A 147 -18.32 9.71 13.68
CA SER A 147 -18.14 8.27 13.74
C SER A 147 -17.43 7.70 12.51
N ASP A 148 -17.55 8.31 11.33
CA ASP A 148 -17.13 7.69 10.07
C ASP A 148 -15.60 7.65 9.94
N TRP A 149 -14.92 8.69 10.42
CA TRP A 149 -13.45 8.72 10.47
C TRP A 149 -12.90 7.92 11.64
N GLY A 150 -13.62 7.84 12.76
CA GLY A 150 -13.30 6.96 13.87
C GLY A 150 -13.28 5.48 13.45
N ILE A 151 -14.34 5.02 12.78
CA ILE A 151 -14.43 3.64 12.26
C ILE A 151 -13.32 3.40 11.22
N GLY A 152 -13.12 4.31 10.27
CA GLY A 152 -12.05 4.18 9.27
C GLY A 152 -10.66 4.03 9.90
N SER A 153 -10.36 4.85 10.91
CA SER A 153 -9.11 4.78 11.67
C SER A 153 -8.97 3.49 12.48
N GLY A 154 -10.06 3.01 13.09
CA GLY A 154 -10.08 1.74 13.80
C GLY A 154 -9.82 0.54 12.89
N VAL A 155 -10.44 0.52 11.71
CA VAL A 155 -10.20 -0.52 10.69
C VAL A 155 -8.76 -0.45 10.19
N ALA A 156 -8.18 0.75 10.00
CA ALA A 156 -6.78 0.90 9.62
C ALA A 156 -5.84 0.33 10.67
N LEU A 157 -6.11 0.60 11.95
CA LEU A 157 -5.32 0.07 13.06
C LEU A 157 -5.41 -1.46 13.12
N ALA A 158 -6.62 -2.03 12.96
CA ALA A 158 -6.79 -3.47 12.87
C ALA A 158 -6.00 -4.07 11.69
N GLY A 159 -6.11 -3.46 10.51
CA GLY A 159 -5.34 -3.85 9.33
C GLY A 159 -3.83 -3.79 9.55
N PHE A 160 -3.34 -2.78 10.28
CA PHE A 160 -1.93 -2.67 10.66
C PHE A 160 -1.49 -3.76 11.63
N VAL A 161 -2.30 -4.08 12.65
CA VAL A 161 -2.02 -5.18 13.58
C VAL A 161 -1.94 -6.51 12.83
N THR A 162 -2.91 -6.79 11.96
CA THR A 162 -2.92 -7.98 11.11
C THR A 162 -1.69 -8.03 10.20
N TYR A 163 -1.32 -6.89 9.60
CA TYR A 163 -0.12 -6.75 8.78
C TYR A 163 1.15 -7.09 9.56
N ARG A 164 1.32 -6.53 10.76
CA ARG A 164 2.48 -6.78 11.63
C ARG A 164 2.57 -8.24 12.05
N TRP A 165 1.43 -8.85 12.39
CA TRP A 165 1.36 -10.25 12.74
C TRP A 165 1.73 -11.15 11.55
N ALA A 166 1.15 -10.92 10.38
CA ALA A 166 1.45 -11.67 9.16
C ALA A 166 2.94 -11.58 8.77
N HIS A 167 3.52 -10.38 8.85
CA HIS A 167 4.95 -10.16 8.59
C HIS A 167 5.85 -10.84 9.63
N LYS A 168 5.45 -10.90 10.92
CA LYS A 168 6.21 -11.63 11.94
C LYS A 168 6.14 -13.14 11.68
N ALA A 169 4.96 -13.66 11.37
CA ALA A 169 4.74 -15.07 11.10
C ALA A 169 5.53 -15.57 9.88
N SER A 170 5.64 -14.77 8.81
CA SER A 170 6.45 -15.15 7.65
C SER A 170 7.93 -15.28 8.00
N LYS A 171 8.47 -14.32 8.76
CA LYS A 171 9.87 -14.37 9.21
C LYS A 171 10.18 -15.55 10.12
N SER A 172 9.24 -15.92 11.00
CA SER A 172 9.42 -17.10 11.86
C SER A 172 9.46 -18.39 11.06
N ARG A 173 8.68 -18.52 9.98
CA ARG A 173 8.73 -19.68 9.09
C ARG A 173 10.05 -19.77 8.33
N GLU A 174 10.52 -18.65 7.76
CA GLU A 174 11.83 -18.58 7.09
C GLU A 174 12.97 -19.01 8.02
N ALA A 175 12.94 -18.61 9.30
CA ALA A 175 13.94 -19.01 10.29
C ALA A 175 13.90 -20.51 10.61
N MET A 176 12.70 -21.09 10.75
CA MET A 176 12.54 -22.53 10.99
C MET A 176 12.99 -23.36 9.79
N ASP A 177 12.66 -22.94 8.57
CA ASP A 177 13.07 -23.64 7.34
C ASP A 177 14.59 -23.57 7.14
N ALA A 178 15.23 -22.46 7.53
CA ALA A 178 16.69 -22.32 7.51
C ALA A 178 17.38 -23.27 8.50
N GLU A 179 16.82 -23.47 9.70
CA GLU A 179 17.35 -24.40 10.70
C GLU A 179 17.10 -25.87 10.32
N GLN A 180 15.95 -26.17 9.72
CA GLN A 180 15.57 -27.50 9.23
C GLN A 180 16.18 -27.88 7.88
N THR A 181 16.94 -26.98 7.24
CA THR A 181 17.79 -27.35 6.12
C THR A 181 19.10 -27.87 6.71
N PRO A 182 19.23 -29.17 7.07
CA PRO A 182 20.51 -29.71 7.49
C PRO A 182 21.52 -29.42 6.38
N ALA A 183 22.81 -29.40 6.72
CA ALA A 183 23.92 -29.28 5.78
C ALA A 183 24.00 -30.46 4.77
N ARG A 184 22.92 -30.70 4.03
CA ARG A 184 22.75 -31.68 2.94
C ARG A 184 23.69 -31.41 1.77
N GLY A 185 24.46 -30.32 1.81
CA GLY A 185 25.50 -29.99 0.85
C GLY A 185 26.90 -30.54 1.15
N VAL A 186 27.18 -31.20 2.28
CA VAL A 186 28.57 -31.61 2.63
C VAL A 186 28.88 -33.09 2.33
N ALA A 187 27.91 -33.92 1.95
CA ALA A 187 28.11 -35.37 1.81
C ALA A 187 28.11 -35.93 0.36
N THR A 188 28.70 -35.23 -0.61
CA THR A 188 28.92 -35.79 -1.98
C THR A 188 30.38 -35.72 -2.44
N GLY A 189 31.32 -35.77 -1.49
CA GLY A 189 32.74 -35.58 -1.74
C GLY A 189 33.64 -36.76 -1.37
N THR A 190 33.23 -38.03 -1.48
CA THR A 190 34.16 -39.18 -1.35
C THR A 190 33.65 -40.39 -2.14
N ALA A 191 33.85 -40.40 -3.46
CA ALA A 191 33.99 -41.62 -4.27
C ALA A 191 34.26 -41.22 -5.73
N ARG A 192 35.49 -40.81 -6.01
CA ARG A 192 36.06 -41.00 -7.34
C ARG A 192 37.21 -41.98 -7.14
N GLU A 193 36.83 -43.26 -7.15
CA GLU A 193 37.77 -44.36 -7.31
C GLU A 193 38.40 -44.24 -8.70
N GLU A 194 39.73 -44.27 -8.67
CA GLU A 194 40.71 -44.81 -9.64
C GLU A 194 40.55 -44.51 -11.14
#